data_AF-A0AA88S772-F1
#
_entry.id   AF-A0AA88S772-F1
#
_cell.length_a   1.000
_cell.length_b   1.000
_cell.length_c   1.000
_cell.angle_alpha   90.00
_cell.angle_beta   90.00
_cell.angle_gamma   90.00
#
_symmetry.space_group_name_H-M   'P 1'
#
loop_
_entity.id
_entity.type
_entity.pdbx_description
1 polymer ?
#
loop_
_entity_poly.entity_id
_entity_poly.type
_entity_poly.pdbx_seq_one_letter_code
_entity_poly.pdbx_strand_id
1 'polypeptide(L)'
;MKTSQAWRLGMKDMQILHAPRHRSHLKKPTWIIVLVSLVCMFLVCAYVYPPRNLAACYVFSSSSCKALSNWLPPAPARELSDEEVAARVIIKEILNAPPNMPKTPKIAFMFLSPGTLPFERLWDKFFQGNEDRFSVYTHASKDKPVHTSRYFIDREIRSDKVVWGKISMVDAERRLLANALKDPDNQHFVLLSDSCIPLRDFDYVYNYLMYTNVSFIDSFTDPGPHGSGRYSEHMLPEVEKKDFRKGAQWFTMKRQHAVIVTADSLYYTIFRDYCK
;
A
#
# COMPACT_ATOMS: atom_id res chain seq x y z
N MET A 1 64.89 33.03 89.12
CA MET A 1 63.80 33.63 89.94
C MET A 1 63.49 35.00 89.38
N LYS A 2 62.20 35.23 89.02
CA LYS A 2 61.52 36.54 88.83
C LYS A 2 62.02 37.45 87.68
N THR A 3 61.23 38.11 86.83
CA THR A 3 59.79 38.16 86.51
C THR A 3 59.62 39.08 85.28
N SER A 4 58.73 38.71 84.36
CA SER A 4 57.75 39.52 83.57
C SER A 4 57.97 41.03 83.31
N GLN A 5 58.04 41.44 82.03
CA GLN A 5 56.98 42.09 81.20
C GLN A 5 56.62 43.55 81.57
N ALA A 6 56.96 44.52 80.72
CA ALA A 6 56.10 45.17 79.69
C ALA A 6 55.47 46.49 80.22
N TRP A 7 55.20 47.59 79.50
CA TRP A 7 54.76 47.88 78.13
C TRP A 7 54.90 49.40 77.79
N ARG A 8 55.03 49.71 76.47
CA ARG A 8 54.48 50.86 75.65
C ARG A 8 54.85 52.32 76.04
N LEU A 9 54.99 53.30 75.13
CA LEU A 9 54.26 53.60 73.88
C LEU A 9 54.98 54.68 73.01
N GLY A 10 54.85 54.60 71.66
CA GLY A 10 54.88 55.73 70.71
C GLY A 10 56.28 56.11 70.14
N MET A 11 56.49 56.47 68.87
CA MET A 11 55.62 56.92 67.76
C MET A 11 56.39 56.79 66.42
N LYS A 12 55.63 56.48 65.35
CA LYS A 12 55.71 57.03 63.97
C LYS A 12 57.04 57.00 63.22
N ASP A 13 57.12 56.13 62.21
CA ASP A 13 57.10 56.46 60.77
C ASP A 13 57.76 55.34 59.97
N MET A 14 56.97 54.54 59.24
CA MET A 14 57.53 53.66 58.21
C MET A 14 56.58 53.56 57.03
N GLN A 15 57.02 54.26 55.99
CA GLN A 15 56.68 54.22 54.57
C GLN A 15 55.68 53.15 54.12
N ILE A 16 54.59 53.65 53.57
CA ILE A 16 53.58 52.90 52.81
C ILE A 16 54.22 52.42 51.50
N LEU A 17 54.57 51.15 51.42
CA LEU A 17 54.83 50.47 50.15
C LEU A 17 53.53 49.82 49.66
N HIS A 18 53.03 50.31 48.53
CA HIS A 18 51.95 49.68 47.79
C HIS A 18 52.40 48.30 47.28
N ALA A 19 51.81 47.22 47.81
CA ALA A 19 51.89 45.92 47.18
C ALA A 19 51.13 45.95 45.84
N PRO A 20 51.69 45.46 44.72
CA PRO A 20 50.96 45.38 43.47
C PRO A 20 49.84 44.34 43.61
N ARG A 21 48.60 44.76 43.35
CA ARG A 21 47.47 43.84 43.19
C ARG A 21 47.79 42.87 42.07
N HIS A 22 48.06 41.61 42.41
CA HIS A 22 48.15 40.54 41.43
C HIS A 22 46.77 40.35 40.80
N ARG A 23 46.55 40.92 39.61
CA ARG A 23 45.41 40.55 38.77
C ARG A 23 45.64 39.10 38.36
N SER A 24 44.71 38.21 38.71
CA SER A 24 44.72 36.86 38.19
C SER A 24 44.56 36.94 36.67
N HIS A 25 45.52 36.36 35.95
CA HIS A 25 45.45 36.24 34.50
C HIS A 25 44.28 35.29 34.19
N LEU A 26 43.10 35.81 33.85
CA LEU A 26 41.99 35.00 33.37
C LEU A 26 42.49 34.19 32.17
N LYS A 27 42.65 32.87 32.36
CA LYS A 27 42.91 31.94 31.26
C LYS A 27 41.80 32.17 30.23
N LYS A 28 42.18 32.60 29.02
CA LYS A 28 41.24 32.81 27.91
C LYS A 28 40.37 31.55 27.78
N PRO A 29 39.06 31.67 27.52
CA PRO A 29 38.12 30.54 27.47
C PRO A 29 38.28 29.73 26.17
N THR A 30 39.52 29.44 25.77
CA THR A 30 39.84 28.68 24.56
C THR A 30 39.22 27.30 24.60
N TRP A 31 39.12 26.67 25.78
CA TRP A 31 38.44 25.39 25.94
C TRP A 31 36.94 25.49 25.64
N ILE A 32 36.29 26.61 25.99
CA ILE A 32 34.87 26.83 25.67
C ILE A 32 34.69 27.01 24.17
N ILE A 33 35.58 27.76 23.50
CA ILE A 33 35.54 27.94 22.04
C ILE A 33 35.74 26.60 21.32
N VAL A 34 36.71 25.79 21.76
CA VAL A 34 36.96 24.46 21.21
C VAL A 34 35.76 23.54 21.43
N LEU A 35 35.17 23.56 22.63
CA LEU A 35 33.99 22.76 22.96
C LEU A 35 32.79 23.15 22.09
N VAL A 36 32.51 24.45 21.96
CA VAL A 36 31.43 24.96 21.11
C VAL A 36 31.68 24.60 19.65
N SER A 37 32.91 24.74 19.16
CA SER A 37 33.27 24.34 17.79
C SER A 37 33.07 22.84 17.56
N LEU A 38 33.43 22.00 18.53
CA LEU A 38 33.22 20.55 18.47
C LEU A 38 31.73 20.19 18.45
N VAL A 39 30.93 20.84 19.29
CA VAL A 39 29.47 20.65 19.32
C VAL A 39 28.84 21.12 18.01
N CYS A 40 29.23 22.28 17.48
CA CYS A 40 28.74 22.77 16.19
C CYS A 40 29.10 21.81 15.04
N MET A 41 30.34 21.32 14.99
CA MET A 41 30.75 20.33 14.00
C MET A 41 29.95 19.02 14.13
N PHE A 42 29.70 18.55 15.35
CA PHE A 42 28.91 17.35 15.57
C PHE A 42 27.45 17.53 15.13
N LEU A 43 26.85 18.69 15.42
CA LEU A 43 25.49 19.03 14.98
C LEU A 43 25.39 19.15 13.46
N VAL A 44 26.39 19.77 12.80
CA VAL A 44 26.45 19.85 11.33
C VAL A 44 26.63 18.46 10.72
N CYS A 45 27.52 17.62 11.27
CA CYS A 45 27.67 16.24 10.81
C CYS A 45 26.40 15.42 11.00
N ALA A 46 25.70 15.56 12.13
CA ALA A 46 24.42 14.87 12.38
C ALA A 46 23.30 15.37 11.45
N TYR A 47 23.33 16.65 11.07
CA TYR A 47 22.39 17.24 10.11
C TYR A 47 22.66 16.77 8.68
N VAL A 48 23.93 16.73 8.25
CA VAL A 48 24.33 16.31 6.90
C VAL A 48 24.26 14.79 6.71
N TYR A 49 24.52 14.03 7.76
CA TYR A 49 24.51 12.56 7.75
C TYR A 49 23.52 12.00 8.77
N PRO A 50 22.20 12.16 8.56
CA PRO A 50 21.21 11.59 9.45
C PRO A 50 21.35 10.06 9.47
N PRO A 51 21.43 9.42 10.65
CA PRO A 51 21.62 7.98 10.74
C PRO A 51 20.40 7.26 10.16
N ARG A 52 20.62 6.46 9.12
CA ARG A 52 19.58 5.65 8.45
C ARG A 52 19.13 4.43 9.27
N ASN A 53 19.70 4.17 10.44
CA ASN A 53 19.41 3.01 11.27
C ASN A 53 18.57 3.37 12.51
N LEU A 54 17.34 2.83 12.55
CA LEU A 54 16.36 2.94 13.65
C LEU A 54 16.87 2.43 15.02
N ALA A 55 18.00 1.71 15.07
CA ALA A 55 18.54 1.14 16.30
C ALA A 55 18.98 2.21 17.33
N ALA A 56 19.27 3.44 16.91
CA ALA A 56 19.64 4.52 17.83
C ALA A 56 18.45 5.07 18.66
N CYS A 57 17.19 4.80 18.27
CA CYS A 57 16.00 5.23 19.04
C CYS A 57 15.78 4.40 20.31
N TYR A 58 16.53 3.32 20.57
CA TYR A 58 16.42 2.55 21.82
C TYR A 58 17.18 3.15 23.00
N VAL A 59 18.09 4.10 22.76
CA VAL A 59 18.93 4.71 23.81
C VAL A 59 18.34 6.02 24.33
N PHE A 60 17.50 6.70 23.56
CA PHE A 60 16.86 7.97 23.93
C PHE A 60 15.34 7.84 23.90
N SER A 61 14.68 8.27 24.99
CA SER A 61 13.23 8.19 25.23
C SER A 61 12.37 8.49 23.98
N SER A 62 11.30 7.71 23.82
CA SER A 62 10.40 7.68 22.64
C SER A 62 9.76 9.01 22.27
N SER A 63 9.70 9.98 23.18
CA SER A 63 9.21 11.34 22.92
C SER A 63 10.14 12.15 22.01
N SER A 64 11.44 11.91 22.07
CA SER A 64 12.44 12.66 21.28
C SER A 64 12.50 12.21 19.82
N CYS A 65 12.21 10.93 19.50
CA CYS A 65 12.16 10.47 18.11
C CYS A 65 10.96 11.04 17.33
N LYS A 66 9.82 11.36 17.98
CA LYS A 66 8.70 12.09 17.34
C LYS A 66 9.06 13.55 17.04
N ALA A 67 9.82 14.20 17.91
CA ALA A 67 10.32 15.55 17.68
C ALA A 67 11.34 15.57 16.52
N LEU A 68 12.20 14.56 16.43
CA LEU A 68 13.19 14.43 15.36
C LEU A 68 12.54 14.10 14.01
N SER A 69 11.53 13.23 13.97
CA SER A 69 10.79 12.92 12.72
C SER A 69 10.04 14.13 12.17
N ASN A 70 9.56 15.02 13.04
CA ASN A 70 8.90 16.26 12.64
C ASN A 70 9.91 17.37 12.25
N TRP A 71 11.18 17.23 12.64
CA TRP A 71 12.26 18.18 12.33
C TRP A 71 12.98 17.87 11.02
N LEU A 72 12.96 16.61 10.58
CA LEU A 72 13.52 16.23 9.30
C LEU A 72 12.60 16.76 8.18
N PRO A 73 13.17 17.39 7.13
CA PRO A 73 12.37 17.75 5.97
C PRO A 73 11.70 16.48 5.42
N PRO A 74 10.44 16.57 4.93
CA PRO A 74 9.79 15.43 4.32
C PRO A 74 10.71 14.88 3.24
N ALA A 75 10.85 13.55 3.20
CA ALA A 75 11.61 12.91 2.14
C ALA A 75 11.13 13.48 0.79
N PRO A 76 12.05 13.86 -0.12
CA PRO A 76 11.66 14.44 -1.39
C PRO A 76 10.65 13.52 -2.05
N ALA A 77 9.56 14.11 -2.56
CA ALA A 77 8.53 13.36 -3.24
C ALA A 77 9.20 12.54 -4.35
N ARG A 78 9.01 11.23 -4.32
CA ARG A 78 9.58 10.33 -5.31
C ARG A 78 9.13 10.76 -6.70
N GLU A 79 10.08 10.88 -7.63
CA GLU A 79 9.77 11.09 -9.05
C GLU A 79 9.14 9.82 -9.63
N LEU A 80 8.05 10.00 -10.38
CA LEU A 80 7.32 8.91 -11.00
C LEU A 80 7.93 8.59 -12.35
N SER A 81 7.91 7.32 -12.75
CA SER A 81 8.24 6.92 -14.12
C SER A 81 7.16 7.38 -15.11
N ASP A 82 7.50 7.46 -16.39
CA ASP A 82 6.54 7.81 -17.44
C ASP A 82 5.34 6.85 -17.47
N GLU A 83 5.58 5.57 -17.20
CA GLU A 83 4.55 4.53 -17.14
C GLU A 83 3.62 4.73 -15.94
N GLU A 84 4.16 5.11 -14.78
CA GLU A 84 3.38 5.46 -13.60
C GLU A 84 2.53 6.71 -13.82
N VAL A 85 3.09 7.73 -14.47
CA VAL A 85 2.38 8.95 -14.84
C VAL A 85 1.25 8.61 -15.80
N ALA A 86 1.52 7.83 -16.84
CA ALA A 86 0.52 7.41 -17.82
C ALA A 86 -0.60 6.58 -17.17
N ALA A 87 -0.24 5.60 -16.32
CA ALA A 87 -1.22 4.79 -15.60
C ALA A 87 -2.11 5.65 -14.70
N ARG A 88 -1.54 6.60 -13.94
CA ARG A 88 -2.32 7.52 -13.09
C ARG A 88 -3.25 8.41 -13.89
N VAL A 89 -2.82 8.92 -15.04
CA VAL A 89 -3.67 9.72 -15.92
C VAL A 89 -4.84 8.88 -16.43
N ILE A 90 -4.59 7.68 -16.97
CA ILE A 90 -5.63 6.79 -17.48
C ILE A 90 -6.63 6.41 -16.38
N ILE A 91 -6.14 5.99 -15.21
CA ILE A 91 -6.98 5.64 -14.06
C ILE A 91 -7.84 6.84 -13.64
N LYS A 92 -7.23 8.02 -13.53
CA LYS A 92 -7.94 9.25 -13.14
C LYS A 92 -9.02 9.61 -14.16
N GLU A 93 -8.74 9.52 -15.46
CA GLU A 93 -9.73 9.78 -16.51
C GLU A 93 -10.87 8.76 -16.47
N ILE A 94 -10.58 7.46 -16.26
CA ILE A 94 -11.62 6.43 -16.12
C ILE A 94 -12.51 6.69 -14.91
N LEU A 95 -11.93 7.05 -13.76
CA LEU A 95 -12.67 7.34 -12.53
C LEU A 95 -13.50 8.63 -12.62
N ASN A 96 -13.03 9.61 -13.39
CA ASN A 96 -13.74 10.87 -13.60
C ASN A 96 -14.72 10.83 -14.77
N ALA A 97 -14.65 9.79 -15.62
CA ALA A 97 -15.54 9.63 -16.74
C ALA A 97 -17.00 9.53 -16.25
N PRO A 98 -17.95 10.18 -16.94
CA PRO A 98 -19.34 10.10 -16.55
C PRO A 98 -19.81 8.64 -16.63
N PRO A 99 -20.54 8.15 -15.60
CA PRO A 99 -20.99 6.77 -15.57
C PRO A 99 -21.95 6.52 -16.74
N ASN A 100 -21.68 5.46 -17.50
CA ASN A 100 -22.64 4.98 -18.48
C ASN A 100 -23.86 4.44 -17.74
N MET A 101 -25.03 5.04 -17.97
CA MET A 101 -26.29 4.61 -17.39
C MET A 101 -27.14 3.91 -18.47
N PRO A 102 -26.94 2.60 -18.69
CA PRO A 102 -27.77 1.85 -19.61
C PRO A 102 -29.21 1.78 -19.08
N LYS A 103 -30.17 1.63 -19.99
CA LYS A 103 -31.60 1.53 -19.65
C LYS A 103 -31.88 0.34 -18.73
N THR A 104 -31.18 -0.77 -18.96
CA THR A 104 -31.29 -2.03 -18.22
C THR A 104 -29.88 -2.48 -17.84
N PRO A 105 -29.34 -2.02 -16.71
CA PRO A 105 -27.98 -2.36 -16.33
C PRO A 105 -27.89 -3.84 -15.90
N LYS A 106 -26.79 -4.51 -16.24
CA LYS A 106 -26.63 -5.95 -16.05
C LYS A 106 -25.49 -6.28 -15.09
N ILE A 107 -25.59 -7.46 -14.49
CA ILE A 107 -24.48 -8.11 -13.79
C ILE A 107 -23.85 -9.17 -14.70
N ALA A 108 -22.55 -9.07 -14.93
CA ALA A 108 -21.77 -10.10 -15.60
C ALA A 108 -21.33 -11.17 -14.59
N PHE A 109 -21.90 -12.36 -14.71
CA PHE A 109 -21.48 -13.55 -13.98
C PHE A 109 -20.39 -14.28 -14.77
N MET A 110 -19.18 -14.27 -14.24
CA MET A 110 -17.98 -14.79 -14.88
C MET A 110 -17.52 -16.05 -14.16
N PHE A 111 -17.61 -17.20 -14.84
CA PHE A 111 -17.25 -18.50 -14.30
C PHE A 111 -15.86 -18.90 -14.79
N LEU A 112 -14.93 -19.07 -13.86
CA LEU A 112 -13.62 -19.67 -14.09
C LEU A 112 -13.62 -21.10 -13.55
N SER A 113 -13.62 -22.08 -14.45
CA SER A 113 -13.72 -23.50 -14.10
C SER A 113 -12.62 -24.34 -14.76
N PRO A 114 -12.32 -25.54 -14.23
CA PRO A 114 -11.53 -26.53 -14.96
C PRO A 114 -12.31 -27.15 -16.13
N GLY A 115 -13.64 -27.26 -16.03
CA GLY A 115 -14.49 -27.88 -17.05
C GLY A 115 -15.97 -27.61 -16.79
N THR A 116 -16.80 -28.66 -16.82
CA THR A 116 -18.25 -28.59 -16.58
C THR A 116 -18.59 -28.00 -15.22
N LEU A 117 -19.74 -27.31 -15.13
CA LEU A 117 -20.23 -26.69 -13.89
C LEU A 117 -21.18 -27.64 -13.15
N PRO A 118 -20.79 -28.23 -12.01
CA PRO A 118 -21.64 -29.21 -11.31
C PRO A 118 -22.98 -28.62 -10.84
N PHE A 119 -22.99 -27.33 -10.51
CA PHE A 119 -24.17 -26.62 -10.01
C PHE A 119 -24.91 -25.85 -11.11
N GLU A 120 -24.71 -26.17 -12.39
CA GLU A 120 -25.35 -25.47 -13.51
C GLU A 120 -26.88 -25.42 -13.39
N ARG A 121 -27.52 -26.52 -12.93
CA ARG A 121 -28.97 -26.57 -12.70
C ARG A 121 -29.45 -25.62 -11.59
N LEU A 122 -28.61 -25.35 -10.60
CA LEU A 122 -28.93 -24.38 -9.55
C LEU A 122 -28.84 -22.95 -10.09
N TRP A 123 -27.79 -22.66 -10.85
CA TRP A 123 -27.62 -21.38 -11.54
C TRP A 123 -28.74 -21.13 -12.56
N ASP A 124 -29.20 -22.16 -13.27
CA ASP A 124 -30.34 -22.08 -14.18
C ASP A 124 -31.60 -21.57 -13.46
N LYS A 125 -31.92 -22.14 -12.30
CA LYS A 125 -33.04 -21.69 -11.46
C LYS A 125 -32.83 -20.28 -10.92
N PHE A 126 -31.61 -19.93 -10.53
CA PHE A 126 -31.28 -18.59 -10.03
C PHE A 126 -31.48 -17.52 -11.11
N PHE A 127 -31.16 -17.83 -12.37
CA PHE A 127 -31.27 -16.89 -13.48
C PHE A 127 -32.67 -16.79 -14.10
N GLN A 128 -33.54 -17.77 -13.84
CA GLN A 128 -34.85 -17.86 -14.45
C GLN A 128 -35.69 -16.60 -14.25
N GLY A 129 -36.16 -16.02 -15.37
CA GLY A 129 -37.04 -14.83 -15.36
C GLY A 129 -36.32 -13.49 -15.21
N ASN A 130 -34.98 -13.46 -15.31
CA ASN A 130 -34.17 -12.25 -15.12
C ASN A 130 -33.23 -11.96 -16.31
N GLU A 131 -33.56 -12.45 -17.51
CA GLU A 131 -32.65 -12.54 -18.66
C GLU A 131 -32.15 -11.19 -19.20
N ASP A 132 -32.85 -10.10 -18.89
CA ASP A 132 -32.48 -8.72 -19.26
C ASP A 132 -31.50 -8.07 -18.28
N ARG A 133 -31.26 -8.68 -17.11
CA ARG A 133 -30.51 -8.12 -15.97
C ARG A 133 -29.18 -8.79 -15.70
N PHE A 134 -28.80 -9.79 -16.50
CA PHE A 134 -27.50 -10.44 -16.37
C PHE A 134 -26.90 -10.87 -17.71
N SER A 135 -25.62 -11.20 -17.67
CA SER A 135 -24.90 -11.90 -18.73
C SER A 135 -23.99 -12.96 -18.11
N VAL A 136 -23.69 -14.02 -18.86
CA VAL A 136 -22.87 -15.15 -18.40
C VAL A 136 -21.66 -15.29 -19.32
N TYR A 137 -20.50 -15.52 -18.72
CA TYR A 137 -19.24 -15.79 -19.41
C TYR A 137 -18.55 -16.97 -18.74
N THR A 138 -18.04 -17.92 -19.52
CA THR A 138 -17.39 -19.12 -18.99
C THR A 138 -16.01 -19.30 -19.58
N HIS A 139 -15.01 -19.46 -18.71
CA HIS A 139 -13.65 -19.84 -19.08
C HIS A 139 -13.34 -21.22 -18.50
N ALA A 140 -13.23 -22.22 -19.36
CA ALA A 140 -12.95 -23.60 -18.98
C ALA A 140 -11.49 -23.97 -19.32
N SER A 141 -10.68 -24.15 -18.28
CA SER A 141 -9.21 -24.21 -18.41
C SER A 141 -8.63 -25.58 -18.80
N LYS A 142 -9.40 -26.67 -18.75
CA LYS A 142 -8.94 -28.02 -19.10
C LYS A 142 -9.84 -28.66 -20.15
N ASP A 143 -11.11 -28.85 -19.79
CA ASP A 143 -12.05 -29.62 -20.59
C ASP A 143 -13.12 -28.69 -21.18
N LYS A 144 -13.51 -28.96 -22.42
CA LYS A 144 -14.66 -28.25 -23.00
C LYS A 144 -15.93 -28.67 -22.27
N PRO A 145 -16.63 -27.77 -21.57
CA PRO A 145 -17.81 -28.11 -20.82
C PRO A 145 -18.97 -28.48 -21.76
N VAL A 146 -19.80 -29.42 -21.33
CA VAL A 146 -21.09 -29.70 -21.95
C VAL A 146 -22.16 -29.03 -21.10
N HIS A 147 -22.81 -28.03 -21.66
CA HIS A 147 -23.86 -27.26 -20.99
C HIS A 147 -25.25 -27.82 -21.32
N THR A 148 -26.11 -27.87 -20.31
CA THR A 148 -27.52 -28.26 -20.43
C THR A 148 -28.46 -27.06 -20.25
N SER A 149 -28.06 -26.07 -19.45
CA SER A 149 -28.78 -24.83 -19.23
C SER A 149 -28.57 -23.89 -20.42
N ARG A 150 -29.67 -23.34 -20.92
CA ARG A 150 -29.67 -22.33 -22.00
C ARG A 150 -28.86 -21.08 -21.67
N TYR A 151 -28.59 -20.79 -20.41
CA TYR A 151 -27.83 -19.61 -20.01
C TYR A 151 -26.32 -19.79 -20.19
N PHE A 152 -25.83 -21.03 -20.30
CA PHE A 152 -24.40 -21.34 -20.45
C PHE A 152 -24.03 -21.80 -21.86
N ILE A 153 -25.01 -22.25 -22.65
CA ILE A 153 -24.81 -22.59 -24.07
C ILE A 153 -24.25 -21.37 -24.82
N ASP A 154 -23.16 -21.61 -25.58
CA ASP A 154 -22.44 -20.60 -26.38
C ASP A 154 -21.95 -19.37 -25.59
N ARG A 155 -21.73 -19.52 -24.27
CA ARG A 155 -21.15 -18.49 -23.40
C ARG A 155 -19.67 -18.69 -23.08
N GLU A 156 -19.08 -19.76 -23.62
CA GLU A 156 -17.65 -20.01 -23.49
C GLU A 156 -16.84 -18.93 -24.20
N ILE A 157 -15.85 -18.39 -23.51
CA ILE A 157 -14.83 -17.53 -24.11
C ILE A 157 -13.60 -18.36 -24.48
N ARG A 158 -12.74 -17.81 -25.34
CA ARG A 158 -11.43 -18.41 -25.61
C ARG A 158 -10.72 -18.69 -24.28
N SER A 159 -10.38 -19.94 -24.05
CA SER A 159 -9.71 -20.39 -22.84
C SER A 159 -8.26 -20.78 -23.12
N ASP A 160 -7.36 -20.48 -22.17
CA ASP A 160 -5.98 -20.96 -22.17
C ASP A 160 -5.75 -21.81 -20.91
N LYS A 161 -4.65 -22.59 -20.88
CA LYS A 161 -4.34 -23.46 -19.72
C LYS A 161 -4.10 -22.62 -18.47
N VAL A 162 -4.81 -22.95 -17.40
CA VAL A 162 -4.66 -22.30 -16.09
C VAL A 162 -3.97 -23.24 -15.11
N VAL A 163 -2.94 -22.73 -14.44
CA VAL A 163 -2.25 -23.41 -13.34
C VAL A 163 -2.57 -22.70 -12.03
N TRP A 164 -2.97 -23.48 -11.03
CA TRP A 164 -3.34 -22.95 -9.73
C TRP A 164 -2.18 -22.19 -9.06
N GLY A 165 -2.48 -21.01 -8.50
CA GLY A 165 -1.52 -20.16 -7.80
C GLY A 165 -0.46 -19.51 -8.70
N LYS A 166 -0.64 -19.53 -10.03
CA LYS A 166 0.25 -18.90 -11.02
C LYS A 166 -0.45 -17.75 -11.74
N ILE A 167 0.32 -16.89 -12.38
CA ILE A 167 -0.19 -15.72 -13.13
C ILE A 167 -1.22 -16.08 -14.20
N SER A 168 -1.19 -17.30 -14.74
CA SER A 168 -2.21 -17.81 -15.66
C SER A 168 -3.64 -17.75 -15.12
N MET A 169 -3.84 -17.76 -13.79
CA MET A 169 -5.16 -17.52 -13.20
C MET A 169 -5.61 -16.08 -13.42
N VAL A 170 -4.72 -15.12 -13.17
CA VAL A 170 -4.96 -13.69 -13.40
C VAL A 170 -5.21 -13.42 -14.88
N ASP A 171 -4.50 -14.11 -15.78
CA ASP A 171 -4.72 -14.00 -17.24
C ASP A 171 -6.13 -14.42 -17.65
N ALA A 172 -6.63 -15.52 -17.08
CA ALA A 172 -7.98 -16.01 -17.33
C ALA A 172 -9.04 -15.05 -16.78
N GLU A 173 -8.84 -14.50 -15.58
CA GLU A 173 -9.72 -13.50 -14.96
C GLU A 173 -9.78 -12.21 -15.79
N ARG A 174 -8.62 -11.69 -16.21
CA ARG A 174 -8.54 -10.52 -17.10
C ARG A 174 -9.21 -10.77 -18.44
N ARG A 175 -9.12 -11.99 -18.98
CA ARG A 175 -9.80 -12.35 -20.22
C ARG A 175 -11.32 -12.44 -20.05
N LEU A 176 -11.81 -12.93 -18.92
CA LEU A 176 -13.24 -12.88 -18.56
C LEU A 176 -13.73 -11.44 -18.49
N LEU A 177 -13.02 -10.57 -17.74
CA LEU A 177 -13.33 -9.14 -17.64
C LEU A 177 -13.36 -8.47 -19.01
N ALA A 178 -12.33 -8.69 -19.84
CA ALA A 178 -12.23 -8.08 -21.17
C ALA A 178 -13.39 -8.48 -22.10
N ASN A 179 -13.85 -9.74 -22.03
CA ASN A 179 -15.01 -10.16 -22.82
C ASN A 179 -16.33 -9.64 -22.25
N ALA A 180 -16.45 -9.58 -20.93
CA ALA A 180 -17.63 -9.05 -20.26
C ALA A 180 -17.80 -7.53 -20.47
N LEU A 181 -16.71 -6.78 -20.53
CA LEU A 181 -16.70 -5.33 -20.74
C LEU A 181 -17.17 -4.90 -22.14
N LYS A 182 -17.18 -5.81 -23.12
CA LYS A 182 -17.70 -5.54 -24.47
C LYS A 182 -19.19 -5.21 -24.47
N ASP A 183 -19.95 -5.77 -23.53
CA ASP A 183 -21.36 -5.38 -23.33
C ASP A 183 -21.39 -4.06 -22.53
N PRO A 184 -21.89 -2.95 -23.11
CA PRO A 184 -21.99 -1.67 -22.40
C PRO A 184 -23.01 -1.70 -21.27
N ASP A 185 -23.93 -2.66 -21.24
CA ASP A 185 -24.95 -2.77 -20.20
C ASP A 185 -24.39 -3.41 -18.92
N ASN A 186 -23.29 -4.17 -19.01
CA ASN A 186 -22.65 -4.77 -17.84
C ASN A 186 -22.05 -3.69 -16.92
N GLN A 187 -22.66 -3.47 -15.77
CA GLN A 187 -22.24 -2.45 -14.78
C GLN A 187 -21.58 -3.03 -13.53
N HIS A 188 -21.77 -4.33 -13.27
CA HIS A 188 -21.14 -5.06 -12.18
C HIS A 188 -20.61 -6.41 -12.65
N PHE A 189 -19.48 -6.85 -12.11
CA PHE A 189 -18.74 -8.04 -12.54
C PHE A 189 -18.52 -8.95 -11.33
N VAL A 190 -18.90 -10.22 -11.43
CA VAL A 190 -18.83 -11.20 -10.35
C VAL A 190 -17.99 -12.38 -10.82
N LEU A 191 -16.88 -12.67 -10.15
CA LEU A 191 -16.04 -13.84 -10.44
C LEU A 191 -16.47 -15.04 -9.58
N LEU A 192 -16.63 -16.20 -10.21
CA LEU A 192 -17.12 -17.44 -9.59
C LEU A 192 -16.30 -18.65 -10.06
N SER A 193 -16.24 -19.69 -9.23
CA SER A 193 -15.80 -21.03 -9.64
C SER A 193 -16.98 -21.96 -9.93
N ASP A 194 -16.65 -23.14 -10.43
CA ASP A 194 -17.52 -24.31 -10.50
C ASP A 194 -18.11 -24.74 -9.15
N SER A 195 -17.44 -24.42 -8.04
CA SER A 195 -17.90 -24.74 -6.68
C SER A 195 -18.82 -23.67 -6.05
N CYS A 196 -18.97 -22.50 -6.68
CA CYS A 196 -19.77 -21.42 -6.13
C CYS A 196 -21.28 -21.66 -6.33
N ILE A 197 -22.07 -21.29 -5.30
CA ILE A 197 -23.53 -21.33 -5.33
C ILE A 197 -24.12 -20.01 -4.80
N PRO A 198 -25.28 -19.56 -5.31
CA PRO A 198 -25.98 -18.42 -4.74
C PRO A 198 -26.66 -18.81 -3.42
N LEU A 199 -26.59 -17.93 -2.41
CA LEU A 199 -27.22 -18.12 -1.09
C LEU A 199 -28.48 -17.27 -0.87
N ARG A 200 -28.77 -16.39 -1.83
CA ARG A 200 -29.92 -15.48 -1.85
C ARG A 200 -30.54 -15.53 -3.24
N ASP A 201 -31.78 -15.09 -3.37
CA ASP A 201 -32.45 -14.97 -4.67
C ASP A 201 -31.80 -13.89 -5.55
N PHE A 202 -32.14 -13.91 -6.84
CA PHE A 202 -31.57 -13.02 -7.84
C PHE A 202 -31.85 -11.55 -7.53
N ASP A 203 -33.08 -11.22 -7.13
CA ASP A 203 -33.49 -9.84 -6.88
C ASP A 203 -32.70 -9.22 -5.72
N TYR A 204 -32.49 -9.99 -4.64
CA TYR A 204 -31.65 -9.56 -3.53
C TYR A 204 -30.22 -9.26 -4.00
N VAL A 205 -29.59 -10.21 -4.70
CA VAL A 205 -28.20 -10.07 -5.17
C VAL A 205 -28.08 -8.88 -6.13
N TYR A 206 -29.00 -8.78 -7.08
CA TYR A 206 -29.01 -7.71 -8.05
C TYR A 206 -29.16 -6.36 -7.37
N ASN A 207 -30.18 -6.18 -6.53
CA ASN A 207 -30.42 -4.90 -5.88
C ASN A 207 -29.23 -4.49 -4.99
N TYR A 208 -28.63 -5.45 -4.26
CA TYR A 208 -27.46 -5.19 -3.43
C TYR A 208 -26.25 -4.70 -4.26
N LEU A 209 -25.89 -5.41 -5.33
CA LEU A 209 -24.72 -5.09 -6.15
C LEU A 209 -24.94 -3.85 -7.04
N MET A 210 -26.17 -3.60 -7.47
CA MET A 210 -26.48 -2.50 -8.36
C MET A 210 -26.57 -1.17 -7.60
N TYR A 211 -27.16 -1.15 -6.40
CA TYR A 211 -27.31 0.07 -5.61
C TYR A 211 -26.10 0.44 -4.74
N THR A 212 -25.15 -0.46 -4.51
CA THR A 212 -23.89 -0.09 -3.84
C THR A 212 -23.05 0.86 -4.70
N ASN A 213 -22.24 1.72 -4.09
CA ASN A 213 -21.26 2.56 -4.80
C ASN A 213 -19.82 2.02 -4.70
N VAL A 214 -19.63 0.88 -4.03
CA VAL A 214 -18.30 0.27 -3.84
C VAL A 214 -18.15 -1.03 -4.63
N SER A 215 -16.91 -1.51 -4.69
CA SER A 215 -16.56 -2.86 -5.12
C SER A 215 -16.11 -3.66 -3.91
N PHE A 216 -16.30 -4.97 -3.95
CA PHE A 216 -16.01 -5.88 -2.86
C PHE A 216 -14.82 -6.76 -3.25
N ILE A 217 -13.69 -6.48 -2.59
CA ILE A 217 -12.46 -7.26 -2.67
C ILE A 217 -11.96 -7.49 -1.25
N ASP A 218 -11.26 -8.58 -1.05
CA ASP A 218 -10.60 -8.86 0.22
C ASP A 218 -9.18 -8.26 0.21
N SER A 219 -8.75 -7.67 1.33
CA SER A 219 -7.45 -6.99 1.42
C SER A 219 -6.92 -6.93 2.86
N PHE A 220 -5.99 -7.82 3.16
CA PHE A 220 -5.36 -7.95 4.47
C PHE A 220 -3.84 -8.10 4.36
N THR A 221 -3.13 -7.81 5.45
CA THR A 221 -1.71 -8.16 5.57
C THR A 221 -1.61 -9.59 6.06
N ASP A 222 -0.89 -10.43 5.33
CA ASP A 222 -0.50 -11.76 5.77
C ASP A 222 1.03 -11.80 5.90
N PRO A 223 1.60 -11.98 7.11
CA PRO A 223 3.05 -12.06 7.28
C PRO A 223 3.65 -13.42 6.83
N GLY A 224 2.81 -14.41 6.50
CA GLY A 224 3.24 -15.74 6.13
C GLY A 224 3.88 -15.87 4.74
N PRO A 225 4.37 -17.07 4.39
CA PRO A 225 5.07 -17.34 3.13
C PRO A 225 4.19 -17.18 1.89
N HIS A 226 2.86 -17.26 2.05
CA HIS A 226 1.89 -17.06 0.98
C HIS A 226 1.33 -15.63 0.90
N GLY A 227 1.73 -14.76 1.82
CA GLY A 227 1.41 -13.34 1.82
C GLY A 227 2.66 -12.51 1.54
N SER A 228 3.12 -11.78 2.55
CA SER A 228 4.31 -10.92 2.51
C SER A 228 5.58 -11.65 2.13
N GLY A 229 5.65 -12.97 2.33
CA GLY A 229 6.78 -13.79 1.86
C GLY A 229 6.92 -13.85 0.34
N ARG A 230 5.87 -13.47 -0.43
CA ARG A 230 5.91 -13.38 -1.90
C ARG A 230 6.30 -12.00 -2.42
N TYR A 231 6.43 -11.02 -1.54
CA TYR A 231 6.89 -9.68 -1.91
C TYR A 231 8.37 -9.72 -2.32
N SER A 232 8.72 -8.97 -3.35
CA SER A 232 10.09 -8.77 -3.78
C SER A 232 10.44 -7.30 -3.75
N GLU A 233 11.64 -6.94 -3.28
CA GLU A 233 12.13 -5.55 -3.34
C GLU A 233 12.26 -5.05 -4.80
N HIS A 234 12.31 -5.95 -5.79
CA HIS A 234 12.25 -5.60 -7.22
C HIS A 234 10.89 -5.06 -7.68
N MET A 235 9.86 -5.12 -6.83
CA MET A 235 8.58 -4.47 -7.10
C MET A 235 8.60 -2.98 -6.75
N LEU A 236 9.67 -2.49 -6.12
CA LEU A 236 9.89 -1.05 -5.93
C LEU A 236 10.41 -0.42 -7.24
N PRO A 237 10.04 0.83 -7.51
CA PRO A 237 9.23 1.71 -6.66
C PRO A 237 7.70 1.63 -6.84
N GLU A 238 7.21 0.86 -7.81
CA GLU A 238 5.80 0.91 -8.22
C GLU A 238 4.85 0.29 -7.18
N VAL A 239 5.26 -0.80 -6.53
CA VAL A 239 4.50 -1.46 -5.47
C VAL A 239 5.29 -1.39 -4.17
N GLU A 240 4.97 -0.40 -3.35
CA GLU A 240 5.54 -0.33 -2.00
C GLU A 240 5.03 -1.49 -1.14
N LYS A 241 5.88 -1.99 -0.23
CA LYS A 241 5.53 -3.08 0.68
C LYS A 241 4.26 -2.83 1.51
N LYS A 242 3.97 -1.58 1.85
CA LYS A 242 2.74 -1.20 2.58
C LYS A 242 1.46 -1.40 1.75
N ASP A 243 1.58 -1.30 0.43
CA ASP A 243 0.49 -1.43 -0.54
C ASP A 243 0.38 -2.87 -1.09
N PHE A 244 1.36 -3.73 -0.82
CA PHE A 244 1.28 -5.16 -1.10
C PHE A 244 0.34 -5.86 -0.11
N ARG A 245 -0.82 -6.30 -0.60
CA ARG A 245 -1.90 -6.91 0.21
C ARG A 245 -2.25 -8.29 -0.32
N LYS A 246 -2.72 -9.16 0.58
CA LYS A 246 -3.31 -10.46 0.23
C LYS A 246 -4.84 -10.34 0.25
N GLY A 247 -5.50 -11.13 -0.58
CA GLY A 247 -6.95 -11.28 -0.59
C GLY A 247 -7.38 -12.64 -1.13
N ALA A 248 -8.66 -12.95 -0.99
CA ALA A 248 -9.30 -14.00 -1.76
C ALA A 248 -9.29 -13.66 -3.27
N GLN A 249 -9.31 -14.70 -4.10
CA GLN A 249 -9.44 -14.56 -5.56
C GLN A 249 -10.79 -13.95 -5.96
N TRP A 250 -11.84 -14.25 -5.18
CA TRP A 250 -13.21 -13.84 -5.48
C TRP A 250 -13.41 -12.34 -5.28
N PHE A 251 -14.07 -11.71 -6.25
CA PHE A 251 -14.43 -10.31 -6.18
C PHE A 251 -15.80 -10.05 -6.79
N THR A 252 -16.40 -8.93 -6.38
CA THR A 252 -17.39 -8.23 -7.18
C THR A 252 -16.94 -6.80 -7.41
N MET A 253 -17.00 -6.32 -8.66
CA MET A 253 -16.52 -4.99 -8.96
C MET A 253 -17.40 -4.21 -9.92
N LYS A 254 -17.40 -2.89 -9.74
CA LYS A 254 -18.04 -1.92 -10.62
C LYS A 254 -17.27 -1.81 -11.93
N ARG A 255 -17.99 -1.44 -12.99
CA ARG A 255 -17.43 -1.28 -14.34
C ARG A 255 -16.14 -0.47 -14.41
N GLN A 256 -16.07 0.67 -13.72
CA GLN A 256 -14.87 1.52 -13.71
C GLN A 256 -13.63 0.77 -13.21
N HIS A 257 -13.76 -0.05 -12.16
CA HIS A 257 -12.65 -0.84 -11.63
C HIS A 257 -12.29 -2.01 -12.55
N ALA A 258 -13.29 -2.65 -13.17
CA ALA A 258 -13.06 -3.67 -14.20
C ALA A 258 -12.26 -3.12 -15.39
N VAL A 259 -12.58 -1.90 -15.85
CA VAL A 259 -11.83 -1.22 -16.91
C VAL A 259 -10.38 -0.94 -16.48
N ILE A 260 -10.17 -0.43 -15.26
CA ILE A 260 -8.83 -0.19 -14.70
C ILE A 260 -8.00 -1.48 -14.69
N VAL A 261 -8.55 -2.57 -14.13
CA VAL A 261 -7.86 -3.87 -14.07
C VAL A 261 -7.52 -4.40 -15.46
N THR A 262 -8.43 -4.22 -16.42
CA THR A 262 -8.24 -4.71 -17.79
C THR A 262 -7.20 -3.88 -18.56
N ALA A 263 -7.17 -2.56 -18.34
CA ALA A 263 -6.27 -1.63 -19.00
C ALA A 263 -4.87 -1.58 -18.35
N ASP A 264 -4.74 -1.97 -17.08
CA ASP A 264 -3.47 -1.95 -16.37
C ASP A 264 -2.44 -2.90 -17.02
N SER A 265 -1.28 -2.35 -17.36
CA SER A 265 -0.12 -3.12 -17.85
C SER A 265 1.08 -3.00 -16.91
N LEU A 266 1.19 -1.89 -16.18
CA LEU A 266 2.30 -1.60 -15.29
C LEU A 266 2.32 -2.56 -14.10
N TYR A 267 1.26 -2.56 -13.28
CA TYR A 267 1.23 -3.37 -12.07
C TYR A 267 1.18 -4.86 -12.41
N TYR A 268 0.36 -5.24 -13.39
CA TYR A 268 0.29 -6.61 -13.87
C TYR A 268 1.66 -7.18 -14.26
N THR A 269 2.49 -6.42 -14.99
CA THR A 269 3.83 -6.88 -15.41
C THR A 269 4.73 -7.14 -14.20
N ILE A 270 4.69 -6.26 -13.21
CA ILE A 270 5.48 -6.39 -11.98
C ILE A 270 5.05 -7.62 -11.18
N PHE A 271 3.75 -7.84 -11.00
CA PHE A 271 3.24 -9.02 -10.31
C PHE A 271 3.56 -10.31 -11.07
N ARG A 272 3.46 -10.31 -12.41
CA ARG A 272 3.84 -11.45 -13.25
C ARG A 272 5.30 -11.85 -13.05
N ASP A 273 6.19 -10.87 -13.02
CA ASP A 273 7.63 -11.12 -13.08
C ASP A 273 8.22 -11.43 -11.68
N TYR A 274 7.66 -10.82 -10.63
CA TYR A 274 8.26 -10.83 -9.29
C TYR A 274 7.44 -11.52 -8.20
N CYS A 275 6.12 -11.73 -8.35
CA CYS A 275 5.30 -12.40 -7.33
C CYS A 275 5.35 -13.93 -7.51
N LYS A 276 6.20 -14.63 -6.75
CA LYS A 276 6.46 -16.08 -6.90
C LYS A 276 6.06 -16.91 -5.68
#